data_AF-A0A4P7N103-F1
#
_entry.id   AF-A0A4P7N103-F1
#
_cell.length_a   1.000
_cell.length_b   1.000
_cell.length_c   1.000
_cell.angle_alpha   90.00
_cell.angle_beta   90.00
_cell.angle_gamma   90.00
#
_symmetry.space_group_name_H-M   'P 1'
#
loop_
_entity.id
_entity.type
_entity.pdbx_description
1 polymer ?
#
loop_
_entity_poly.entity_id
_entity_poly.type
_entity_poly.pdbx_seq_one_letter_code
_entity_poly.pdbx_strand_id
1 'polypeptide(L)'
;MHDRGTSKDGQFGLPYNVYGGQNPLVLAHRDSLEESFSGCLAHAFDMEERTHSPDEEMRQLRQQRFDKVIPRLLRPLKTQGRSLQPVLVHGDLWDGNVAIDKTTGRPVIFDACPCYAHNEYELAPWWVPRHKIARDYANKYAQLRKPSQPADYFDDCGLVYRL
;
A
#
# COMPACT_ATOMS: atom_id res chain seq x y z
N MET A 1 -7.55 5.49 12.87
CA MET A 1 -7.20 5.88 11.47
C MET A 1 -7.73 4.78 10.59
N HIS A 2 -8.30 5.10 9.42
CA HIS A 2 -8.95 4.14 8.52
C HIS A 2 -10.27 3.52 9.06
N ASP A 3 -10.92 4.20 10.00
CA ASP A 3 -12.25 3.83 10.54
C ASP A 3 -13.39 4.57 9.82
N ARG A 4 -13.04 5.63 9.09
CA ARG A 4 -13.95 6.51 8.34
C ARG A 4 -13.44 6.59 6.91
N GLY A 5 -14.36 6.61 5.95
CA GLY A 5 -14.02 6.65 4.52
C GLY A 5 -13.80 5.25 3.95
N THR A 6 -14.88 4.55 3.65
CA THR A 6 -14.87 3.28 2.90
C THR A 6 -15.30 3.55 1.46
N SER A 7 -14.82 2.75 0.51
CA SER A 7 -15.34 2.87 -0.86
C SER A 7 -16.83 2.55 -0.87
N LYS A 8 -17.62 3.36 -1.60
CA LYS A 8 -19.09 3.22 -1.67
C LYS A 8 -19.53 2.01 -2.47
N ASP A 9 -18.77 1.66 -3.50
CA ASP A 9 -18.96 0.50 -4.38
C ASP A 9 -18.18 -0.74 -3.91
N GLY A 10 -17.38 -0.62 -2.85
CA GLY A 10 -16.54 -1.71 -2.35
C GLY A 10 -15.34 -2.05 -3.23
N GLN A 11 -15.00 -1.20 -4.20
CA GLN A 11 -13.84 -1.38 -5.07
C GLN A 11 -12.57 -0.71 -4.49
N PHE A 12 -11.41 -1.25 -4.88
CA PHE A 12 -10.09 -0.71 -4.57
C PHE A 12 -9.66 0.29 -5.63
N GLY A 13 -8.72 1.17 -5.28
CA GLY A 13 -8.16 2.19 -6.16
C GLY A 13 -9.07 3.40 -6.38
N LEU A 14 -8.74 4.20 -7.39
CA LEU A 14 -9.49 5.38 -7.80
C LEU A 14 -9.74 5.38 -9.31
N PRO A 15 -10.80 6.06 -9.78
CA PRO A 15 -11.08 6.19 -11.20
C PRO A 15 -10.20 7.24 -11.91
N TYR A 16 -9.30 7.90 -11.17
CA TYR A 16 -8.36 8.90 -11.68
C TYR A 16 -6.97 8.70 -11.06
N ASN A 17 -5.95 9.23 -11.73
CA ASN A 17 -4.56 9.13 -11.27
C ASN A 17 -4.30 10.10 -10.11
N VAL A 18 -3.57 9.62 -9.11
CA VAL A 18 -2.90 10.44 -8.11
C VAL A 18 -1.40 10.46 -8.38
N TYR A 19 -0.68 11.45 -7.86
CA TYR A 19 0.74 11.66 -8.16
C TYR A 19 1.54 11.68 -6.87
N GLY A 20 2.51 10.77 -6.77
CA GLY A 20 3.55 10.76 -5.74
C GLY A 20 4.79 11.45 -6.29
N GLY A 21 4.90 12.75 -6.08
CA GLY A 21 5.91 13.57 -6.75
C GLY A 21 5.61 13.71 -8.24
N GLN A 22 6.58 13.40 -9.10
CA GLN A 22 6.45 13.55 -10.57
C GLN A 22 5.83 12.34 -11.26
N ASN A 23 5.78 11.19 -10.58
CA ASN A 23 5.30 9.95 -11.15
C ASN A 23 3.86 9.67 -10.72
N PRO A 24 2.99 9.20 -11.62
CA PRO A 24 1.65 8.79 -11.25
C PRO A 24 1.71 7.51 -10.40
N LEU A 25 0.99 7.50 -9.29
CA LEU A 25 0.73 6.31 -8.48
C LEU A 25 -0.65 5.75 -8.89
N VAL A 26 -0.65 4.69 -9.70
CA VAL A 26 -1.85 4.19 -10.39
C VAL A 26 -2.40 2.96 -9.70
N LEU A 27 -3.11 3.13 -8.57
CA LEU A 27 -4.03 2.10 -8.08
C LEU A 27 -5.35 2.20 -8.83
N ALA A 28 -5.48 1.44 -9.91
CA ALA A 28 -6.67 1.44 -10.75
C ALA A 28 -7.91 0.93 -9.98
N HIS A 29 -9.07 1.49 -10.33
CA HIS A 29 -10.36 1.07 -9.80
C HIS A 29 -10.67 -0.39 -10.16
N ARG A 30 -10.68 -1.30 -9.18
CA ARG A 30 -10.79 -2.76 -9.37
C ARG A 30 -11.55 -3.45 -8.25
N ASP A 31 -12.09 -4.64 -8.54
CA ASP A 31 -12.83 -5.47 -7.58
C ASP A 31 -11.94 -6.14 -6.52
N SER A 32 -10.63 -6.22 -6.75
CA SER A 32 -9.70 -6.84 -5.81
C SER A 32 -8.45 -6.00 -5.57
N LEU A 33 -7.94 -6.11 -4.35
CA LEU A 33 -6.66 -5.53 -3.96
C LEU A 33 -5.51 -6.08 -4.82
N GLU A 34 -5.51 -7.38 -5.09
CA GLU A 34 -4.47 -8.05 -5.88
C GLU A 34 -4.35 -7.42 -7.27
N GLU A 35 -5.47 -7.22 -7.97
CA GLU A 35 -5.48 -6.58 -9.30
C GLU A 35 -5.07 -5.12 -9.25
N SER A 36 -5.58 -4.35 -8.28
CA SER A 36 -5.27 -2.93 -8.14
C SER A 36 -3.80 -2.70 -7.82
N PHE A 37 -3.26 -3.44 -6.84
CA PHE A 37 -1.85 -3.39 -6.44
C PHE A 37 -0.94 -3.88 -7.56
N SER A 38 -1.28 -5.00 -8.21
CA SER A 38 -0.47 -5.53 -9.32
C SER A 38 -0.41 -4.56 -10.49
N GLY A 39 -1.52 -3.90 -10.82
CA GLY A 39 -1.55 -2.86 -11.85
C GLY A 39 -0.65 -1.68 -11.51
N CYS A 40 -0.67 -1.23 -10.25
CA CYS A 40 0.20 -0.14 -9.79
C CYS A 40 1.68 -0.51 -9.91
N LEU A 41 2.07 -1.68 -9.41
CA LEU A 41 3.46 -2.12 -9.47
C LEU A 41 3.91 -2.37 -10.92
N ALA A 42 3.03 -2.91 -11.77
CA ALA A 42 3.34 -3.12 -13.19
C ALA A 42 3.62 -1.79 -13.90
N HIS A 43 2.84 -0.75 -13.57
CA HIS A 43 3.07 0.59 -14.07
C HIS A 43 4.43 1.15 -13.62
N ALA A 44 4.80 0.95 -12.35
CA ALA A 44 6.12 1.36 -11.85
C ALA A 44 7.27 0.66 -12.60
N PHE A 45 7.17 -0.65 -12.84
CA PHE A 45 8.15 -1.37 -13.68
C PHE A 45 8.20 -0.85 -15.11
N ASP A 46 7.06 -0.55 -15.73
CA ASP A 46 7.01 0.01 -17.09
C ASP A 46 7.68 1.39 -17.16
N MET A 47 7.50 2.22 -16.12
CA MET A 47 8.17 3.53 -16.03
C MET A 47 9.68 3.39 -15.85
N GLU A 48 10.10 2.46 -15.01
CA GLU A 48 11.52 2.16 -14.77
C GLU A 48 12.21 1.70 -16.06
N GLU A 49 11.62 0.73 -16.75
CA GLU A 49 12.16 0.20 -18.02
C GLU A 49 12.19 1.27 -19.13
N ARG A 50 11.22 2.19 -19.17
CA ARG A 50 11.23 3.32 -20.11
C ARG A 50 12.33 4.32 -19.82
N THR A 51 12.64 4.55 -18.54
CA THR A 51 13.65 5.53 -18.11
C THR A 51 15.06 4.98 -18.28
N HIS A 52 15.29 3.74 -17.86
CA HIS A 52 16.63 3.16 -17.74
C HIS A 52 16.96 2.11 -18.81
N SER A 53 16.04 1.89 -19.76
CA SER A 53 16.08 0.80 -20.75
C SER A 53 15.83 -0.58 -20.14
N PRO A 54 15.54 -1.60 -20.98
CA PRO A 54 15.37 -2.97 -20.51
C PRO A 54 16.55 -3.54 -19.75
N ASP A 55 16.26 -4.17 -18.62
CA ASP A 55 17.20 -4.96 -17.83
C ASP A 55 16.62 -6.36 -17.54
N GLU A 56 17.41 -7.40 -17.79
CA GLU A 56 16.95 -8.79 -17.72
C GLU A 56 16.75 -9.27 -16.28
N GLU A 57 17.59 -8.82 -15.35
CA GLU A 57 17.43 -9.14 -13.93
C GLU A 57 16.14 -8.51 -13.38
N MET A 58 15.87 -7.25 -13.72
CA MET A 58 14.64 -6.56 -13.38
C MET A 58 13.40 -7.23 -13.97
N ARG A 59 13.47 -7.75 -15.20
CA ARG A 59 12.36 -8.51 -15.82
C ARG A 59 12.12 -9.84 -15.12
N GLN A 60 13.17 -10.56 -14.72
CA GLN A 60 13.03 -11.79 -13.95
C GLN A 60 12.46 -11.52 -12.56
N LEU A 61 12.91 -10.45 -11.88
CA LEU A 61 12.35 -10.02 -10.60
C LEU A 61 10.87 -9.64 -10.76
N ARG A 62 10.54 -8.83 -11.76
CA ARG A 62 9.16 -8.47 -12.13
C ARG A 62 8.29 -9.73 -12.24
N GLN A 63 8.72 -10.69 -13.06
CA GLN A 63 8.00 -11.95 -13.25
C GLN A 63 7.79 -12.70 -11.93
N GLN A 64 8.84 -12.88 -11.12
CA GLN A 64 8.73 -13.58 -9.84
C GLN A 64 7.77 -12.89 -8.86
N ARG A 65 7.72 -11.55 -8.85
CA ARG A 65 6.77 -10.80 -8.00
C ARG A 65 5.33 -11.06 -8.41
N PHE A 66 5.02 -11.00 -9.70
CA PHE A 66 3.66 -11.17 -10.23
C PHE A 66 3.20 -12.63 -10.21
N ASP A 67 4.06 -13.59 -10.54
CA ASP A 67 3.66 -14.99 -10.66
C ASP A 67 3.57 -15.70 -9.30
N LYS A 68 4.37 -15.25 -8.31
CA LYS A 68 4.52 -15.96 -7.03
C LYS A 68 4.18 -15.08 -5.84
N VAL A 69 4.92 -13.98 -5.65
CA VAL A 69 4.92 -13.26 -4.37
C VAL A 69 3.57 -12.60 -4.09
N ILE A 70 3.06 -11.81 -5.04
CA ILE A 70 1.81 -11.07 -4.88
C ILE A 70 0.61 -12.03 -4.71
N PRO A 71 0.40 -13.03 -5.61
CA PRO A 71 -0.64 -14.03 -5.42
C PRO A 71 -0.56 -14.79 -4.09
N ARG A 72 0.65 -15.14 -3.64
CA ARG A 72 0.85 -15.95 -2.43
C ARG A 72 0.49 -15.20 -1.16
N LEU A 73 0.63 -13.88 -1.13
CA LEU A 73 0.46 -13.06 0.06
C LEU A 73 -0.85 -12.26 0.06
N LEU A 74 -1.27 -11.69 -1.09
CA LEU A 74 -2.47 -10.87 -1.14
C LEU A 74 -3.76 -11.67 -1.37
N ARG A 75 -3.72 -12.75 -2.17
CA ARG A 75 -4.92 -13.56 -2.45
C ARG A 75 -5.54 -14.22 -1.20
N PRO A 76 -4.73 -14.74 -0.24
CA PRO A 76 -5.26 -15.29 1.01
C PRO A 76 -6.13 -14.32 1.82
N LEU A 77 -5.92 -13.00 1.67
CA LEU A 77 -6.68 -11.98 2.39
C LEU A 77 -8.15 -11.86 1.94
N LYS A 78 -8.48 -12.31 0.71
CA LYS A 78 -9.85 -12.27 0.13
C LYS A 78 -10.44 -13.67 -0.13
N THR A 79 -9.72 -14.74 0.18
CA THR A 79 -10.19 -16.13 -0.06
C THR A 79 -10.56 -16.82 1.25
N GLN A 80 -11.12 -18.04 1.16
CA GLN A 80 -11.58 -18.81 2.33
C GLN A 80 -12.65 -18.07 3.17
N GLY A 81 -13.57 -17.38 2.49
CA GLY A 81 -14.66 -16.62 3.14
C GLY A 81 -14.23 -15.30 3.76
N ARG A 82 -12.97 -14.88 3.56
CA ARG A 82 -12.47 -13.58 4.02
C ARG A 82 -12.83 -12.48 3.02
N SER A 83 -13.02 -11.27 3.52
CA SER A 83 -13.22 -10.09 2.69
C SER A 83 -12.38 -8.95 3.24
N LEU A 84 -11.91 -8.09 2.33
CA LEU A 84 -11.26 -6.85 2.66
C LEU A 84 -12.20 -5.70 2.31
N GLN A 85 -12.38 -4.78 3.25
CA GLN A 85 -13.08 -3.52 3.00
C GLN A 85 -12.05 -2.49 2.50
N PRO A 86 -12.19 -1.95 1.28
CA PRO A 86 -11.36 -0.83 0.85
C PRO A 86 -11.64 0.39 1.72
N VAL A 87 -10.58 0.95 2.28
CA VAL A 87 -10.60 2.14 3.14
C VAL A 87 -9.76 3.23 2.49
N LEU A 88 -10.12 4.48 2.75
CA LEU A 88 -9.32 5.62 2.34
C LEU A 88 -7.99 5.60 3.09
N VAL A 89 -6.90 5.52 2.34
CA VAL A 89 -5.53 5.66 2.81
C VAL A 89 -4.95 7.01 2.35
N HIS A 90 -4.01 7.53 3.12
CA HIS A 90 -3.17 8.67 2.76
C HIS A 90 -2.24 8.33 1.59
N GLY A 91 -1.68 7.11 1.56
CA GLY A 91 -0.96 6.55 0.41
C GLY A 91 0.49 7.02 0.24
N ASP A 92 0.90 8.06 0.96
CA ASP A 92 2.30 8.50 1.09
C ASP A 92 2.64 8.87 2.55
N LEU A 93 2.31 7.99 3.50
CA LEU A 93 2.47 8.27 4.93
C LEU A 93 3.83 7.80 5.48
N TRP A 94 4.79 8.72 5.52
CA TRP A 94 6.12 8.51 6.09
C TRP A 94 6.53 9.68 7.01
N ASP A 95 7.67 9.58 7.69
CA ASP A 95 8.13 10.58 8.66
C ASP A 95 8.35 11.99 8.06
N GLY A 96 8.50 12.11 6.74
CA GLY A 96 8.53 13.40 6.04
C GLY A 96 7.16 14.08 5.89
N ASN A 97 6.07 13.30 5.93
CA ASN A 97 4.70 13.75 5.66
C ASN A 97 3.82 13.80 6.92
N VAL A 98 4.46 13.77 8.09
CA VAL A 98 3.80 13.84 9.40
C VAL A 98 4.46 14.91 10.25
N ALA A 99 3.65 15.74 10.90
CA ALA A 99 4.10 16.71 11.87
C ALA A 99 3.18 16.74 13.09
N ILE A 100 3.64 17.39 14.16
CA ILE A 100 2.79 17.75 15.31
C ILE A 100 2.46 19.22 15.21
N ASP A 101 1.17 19.54 15.16
CA ASP A 101 0.71 20.91 15.23
C ASP A 101 1.08 21.52 16.59
N LYS A 102 1.83 22.63 16.58
CA LYS A 102 2.36 23.25 17.81
C LYS A 102 1.28 23.82 18.73
N THR A 103 0.14 24.21 18.17
CA THR A 103 -0.93 24.87 18.92
C THR A 103 -1.82 23.85 19.63
N THR A 104 -2.11 22.74 18.96
CA THR A 104 -3.06 21.72 19.42
C THR A 104 -2.38 20.48 19.99
N GLY A 105 -1.09 20.27 19.70
CA GLY A 105 -0.35 19.07 20.04
C GLY A 105 -0.82 17.82 19.29
N ARG A 106 -1.65 17.96 18.25
CA ARG A 106 -2.23 16.84 17.50
C ARG A 106 -1.39 16.51 16.26
N PRO A 107 -1.37 15.24 15.82
CA PRO A 107 -0.72 14.88 14.57
C PRO A 107 -1.45 15.50 13.39
N VAL A 108 -0.66 15.97 12.43
CA VAL A 108 -1.10 16.46 11.11
C VAL A 108 -0.36 15.65 10.05
N ILE A 109 -1.10 15.28 9.01
CA ILE A 109 -0.60 14.56 7.83
C ILE A 109 -0.81 15.43 6.60
N PHE A 110 0.12 15.44 5.66
CA PHE A 110 0.11 16.29 4.47
C PHE A 110 0.77 15.58 3.27
N ASP A 111 0.63 16.15 2.08
CA ASP A 111 1.13 15.60 0.81
C ASP A 111 0.59 14.18 0.51
N ALA A 112 -0.73 14.03 0.68
CA ALA A 112 -1.42 12.76 0.44
C ALA A 112 -1.43 12.35 -1.04
N CYS A 113 -1.24 11.05 -1.26
CA CYS A 113 -1.50 10.33 -2.51
C CYS A 113 -2.69 9.38 -2.30
N PRO A 114 -3.90 9.90 -2.08
CA PRO A 114 -4.98 9.12 -1.51
C PRO A 114 -5.47 8.04 -2.48
N CYS A 115 -5.91 6.90 -1.94
CA CYS A 115 -6.66 5.90 -2.70
C CYS A 115 -7.52 5.03 -1.77
N TYR A 116 -8.41 4.22 -2.33
CA TYR A 116 -9.08 3.17 -1.55
C TYR A 116 -8.25 1.89 -1.59
N ALA A 117 -7.67 1.50 -0.45
CA ALA A 117 -6.77 0.35 -0.36
C ALA A 117 -7.12 -0.55 0.83
N HIS A 118 -6.37 -1.63 0.98
CA HIS A 118 -6.32 -2.35 2.25
C HIS A 118 -5.69 -1.45 3.32
N ASN A 119 -6.23 -1.42 4.54
CA ASN A 119 -5.72 -0.53 5.58
C ASN A 119 -4.24 -0.75 5.94
N GLU A 120 -3.72 -1.97 5.76
CA GLU A 120 -2.31 -2.29 6.02
C GLU A 120 -1.39 -1.81 4.91
N TYR A 121 -1.91 -1.46 3.73
CA TYR A 121 -1.14 -0.82 2.65
C TYR A 121 -0.54 0.51 3.11
N GLU A 122 -1.24 1.30 3.94
CA GLU A 122 -0.72 2.53 4.54
C GLU A 122 0.59 2.30 5.31
N LEU A 123 0.82 1.07 5.78
CA LEU A 123 1.97 0.76 6.58
C LEU A 123 3.24 0.56 5.76
N ALA A 124 3.14 0.53 4.43
CA ALA A 124 4.26 0.24 3.52
C ALA A 124 5.55 1.02 3.83
N PRO A 125 5.52 2.37 4.04
CA PRO A 125 6.75 3.10 4.33
C PRO A 125 7.41 2.64 5.63
N TRP A 126 6.62 2.22 6.62
CA TRP A 126 7.14 1.74 7.91
C TRP A 126 7.80 0.36 7.84
N TRP A 127 7.75 -0.33 6.69
CA TRP A 127 8.53 -1.55 6.44
C TRP A 127 9.88 -1.27 5.76
N VAL A 128 10.21 -0.01 5.46
CA VAL A 128 11.51 0.39 4.92
C VAL A 128 12.45 0.77 6.08
N PRO A 129 13.63 0.15 6.22
CA PRO A 129 14.52 0.33 7.38
C PRO A 129 15.01 1.75 7.65
N ARG A 130 14.85 2.67 6.70
CA ARG A 130 15.29 4.07 6.83
C ARG A 130 14.42 4.91 7.77
N HIS A 131 13.18 4.50 8.04
CA HIS A 131 12.23 5.31 8.82
C HIS A 131 12.36 5.01 10.32
N LYS A 132 12.51 6.06 11.13
CA LYS A 132 12.94 5.99 12.54
C LYS A 132 11.93 5.34 13.49
N ILE A 133 10.65 5.32 13.12
CA ILE A 133 9.55 4.80 13.95
C ILE A 133 8.87 3.56 13.34
N ALA A 134 9.51 2.99 12.30
CA ALA A 134 9.00 1.93 11.44
C ALA A 134 8.22 0.83 12.20
N ARG A 135 8.92 -0.01 12.96
CA ARG A 135 8.30 -1.16 13.64
C ARG A 135 7.37 -0.74 14.76
N ASP A 136 7.69 0.30 15.51
CA ASP A 136 6.86 0.75 16.62
C ASP A 136 5.50 1.27 16.14
N TYR A 137 5.47 1.97 15.00
CA TYR A 137 4.23 2.44 14.39
C TYR A 137 3.38 1.26 13.90
N ALA A 138 3.96 0.34 13.12
CA ALA A 138 3.24 -0.83 12.61
C ALA A 138 2.69 -1.71 13.75
N ASN A 139 3.50 -1.96 14.79
CA ASN A 139 3.10 -2.70 15.98
C ASN A 139 1.97 -2.00 16.73
N LYS A 140 2.06 -0.68 16.93
CA LYS A 140 1.00 0.07 17.61
C LYS A 140 -0.29 0.10 16.79
N TYR A 141 -0.18 0.19 15.47
CA TYR A 141 -1.32 0.10 14.57
C TYR A 141 -2.02 -1.27 14.71
N ALA A 142 -1.26 -2.37 14.68
CA ALA A 142 -1.78 -3.74 14.83
C ALA A 142 -2.47 -3.99 16.20
N GLN A 143 -2.04 -3.30 17.26
CA GLN A 143 -2.71 -3.35 18.57
C GLN A 143 -4.07 -2.65 18.56
N LEU A 144 -4.20 -1.55 17.82
CA LEU A 144 -5.43 -0.75 17.74
C LEU A 144 -6.41 -1.32 16.72
N ARG A 145 -5.89 -1.88 15.63
CA ARG A 145 -6.64 -2.55 14.58
C ARG A 145 -6.01 -3.91 14.33
N LYS A 146 -6.74 -4.96 14.70
CA LYS A 146 -6.29 -6.34 14.53
C LYS A 146 -5.86 -6.59 13.08
N PRO A 147 -4.71 -7.25 12.85
CA PRO A 147 -4.29 -7.64 11.51
C PRO A 147 -5.37 -8.43 10.78
N SER A 148 -5.45 -8.20 9.47
CA SER A 148 -6.28 -8.97 8.56
C SER A 148 -5.87 -10.43 8.58
N GLN A 149 -6.85 -11.33 8.42
CA GLN A 149 -6.56 -12.76 8.38
C GLN A 149 -6.00 -13.15 6.99
N PRO A 150 -4.99 -14.04 6.91
CA PRO A 150 -4.26 -14.68 8.02
C PRO A 150 -3.32 -13.70 8.77
N ALA A 151 -3.45 -13.60 10.10
CA ALA A 151 -2.73 -12.59 10.87
C ALA A 151 -1.21 -12.82 10.93
N ASP A 152 -0.76 -14.06 10.73
CA ASP A 152 0.65 -14.42 10.58
C ASP A 152 1.30 -13.86 9.31
N TYR A 153 0.50 -13.33 8.37
CA TYR A 153 1.00 -12.75 7.12
C TYR A 153 1.19 -11.24 7.22
N PHE A 154 0.90 -10.62 8.37
CA PHE A 154 0.96 -9.17 8.53
C PHE A 154 2.32 -8.59 8.09
N ASP A 155 3.41 -9.18 8.57
CA ASP A 155 4.78 -8.73 8.24
C ASP A 155 5.11 -8.96 6.76
N ASP A 156 4.78 -10.14 6.23
CA ASP A 156 5.06 -10.50 4.83
C ASP A 156 4.25 -9.63 3.85
N CYS A 157 2.98 -9.36 4.16
CA CYS A 157 2.14 -8.42 3.41
C CYS A 157 2.72 -7.01 3.46
N GLY A 158 3.21 -6.58 4.63
CA GLY A 158 3.94 -5.33 4.78
C GLY A 158 5.16 -5.21 3.86
N LEU A 159 5.95 -6.29 3.74
CA LEU A 159 7.08 -6.37 2.83
C LEU A 159 6.68 -6.34 1.35
N VAL A 160 5.48 -6.83 1.01
CA VAL A 160 4.92 -6.71 -0.35
C VAL A 160 4.46 -5.30 -0.63
N TYR A 161 3.77 -4.64 0.30
CA TYR A 161 3.24 -3.29 0.06
C TYR A 161 4.32 -2.23 -0.12
N ARG A 162 5.55 -2.47 0.37
CA ARG A 162 6.69 -1.56 0.16
C ARG A 162 7.46 -1.76 -1.16
N LEU A 163 7.05 -2.71 -2.00
CA LEU A 163 7.64 -2.94 -3.33
C LEU A 163 7.26 -1.79 -4.27
#